data_AF-A0A8J9X598-F1
#
_entry.id   AF-A0A8J9X598-F1
#
_cell.length_a   1.000
_cell.length_b   1.000
_cell.length_c   1.000
_cell.angle_alpha   90.00
_cell.angle_beta   90.00
_cell.angle_gamma   90.00
#
_symmetry.space_group_name_H-M   'P 1'
#
loop_
_entity.id
_entity.type
_entity.pdbx_description
1 polymer ?
#
loop_
_entity_poly.entity_id
_entity_poly.type
_entity_poly.pdbx_seq_one_letter_code
_entity_poly.pdbx_strand_id
1 'polypeptide(L)'
;DDIDTSNTPDYVQGAARILYFLVHQRYVLSPRGLDTVRRRFLYKAEVDPIFGKCPGLGCNGMPLLPYGASNDYNPSGSQDSRAKRYCASCEQVFYHWDSKVDGCAWGNSFCHLFLMEFYDELFSSWRSAAHVPPTVKSIFGFPLHSSATVASKFQL
;
A
#
# COMPACT_ATOMS: atom_id res chain seq x y z
N ASP A 1 -6.76 -2.72 33.06
CA ASP A 1 -7.31 -4.09 33.05
C ASP A 1 -6.77 -4.83 31.85
N ASP A 2 -5.62 -5.47 32.02
CA ASP A 2 -5.04 -6.34 31.00
C ASP A 2 -5.89 -7.63 30.94
N ILE A 3 -6.63 -7.80 29.84
CA ILE A 3 -7.38 -9.02 29.57
C ILE A 3 -6.35 -10.13 29.38
N ASP A 4 -6.30 -11.08 30.31
CA ASP A 4 -5.45 -12.27 30.21
C ASP A 4 -5.94 -13.17 29.06
N THR A 5 -5.37 -12.96 27.87
CA THR A 5 -5.70 -13.69 26.64
C THR A 5 -5.14 -15.11 26.63
N SER A 6 -4.31 -15.51 27.60
CA SER A 6 -3.62 -16.81 27.62
C SER A 6 -4.57 -18.02 27.63
N ASN A 7 -5.82 -17.82 28.06
CA ASN A 7 -6.83 -18.88 28.19
C ASN A 7 -7.94 -18.81 27.14
N THR A 8 -7.81 -17.93 26.12
CA THR A 8 -8.81 -17.83 25.05
C THR A 8 -8.52 -18.85 23.94
N PRO A 9 -9.51 -19.68 23.53
CA PRO A 9 -9.29 -20.67 22.47
C PRO A 9 -8.86 -20.04 21.14
N ASP A 10 -7.97 -20.70 20.41
CA ASP A 10 -7.43 -20.21 19.12
C ASP A 10 -8.52 -19.86 18.10
N TYR A 11 -9.62 -20.61 18.06
CA TYR A 11 -10.74 -20.34 17.15
C TYR A 11 -11.44 -19.01 17.49
N VAL A 12 -11.49 -18.64 18.77
CA VAL A 12 -12.04 -17.36 19.22
C VAL A 12 -11.12 -16.22 18.80
N GLN A 13 -9.80 -16.38 18.99
CA GLN A 13 -8.81 -15.39 18.55
C GLN A 13 -8.84 -15.19 17.02
N GLY A 14 -8.96 -16.29 16.26
CA GLY A 14 -9.12 -16.26 14.81
C GLY A 14 -10.39 -15.52 14.37
N ALA A 15 -11.53 -15.85 14.97
CA ALA A 15 -12.80 -15.18 14.68
C ALA A 15 -12.76 -13.68 15.03
N ALA A 16 -12.18 -13.32 16.18
CA ALA A 16 -12.01 -11.93 16.61
C ALA A 16 -11.12 -11.14 15.64
N ARG A 17 -10.04 -11.75 15.14
CA ARG A 17 -9.16 -11.14 14.13
C ARG A 17 -9.90 -10.85 12.83
N ILE A 18 -10.68 -11.82 12.33
CA ILE A 18 -11.47 -11.66 11.10
C ILE A 18 -12.52 -10.55 11.28
N LEU A 19 -13.25 -10.59 12.39
CA LEU A 19 -14.23 -9.55 12.72
C LEU A 19 -13.59 -8.17 12.76
N TYR A 20 -12.41 -8.05 13.39
CA TYR A 20 -11.67 -6.79 13.43
C TYR A 20 -11.30 -6.30 12.03
N PHE A 21 -10.84 -7.18 11.12
CA PHE A 21 -10.53 -6.79 9.74
C PHE A 21 -11.77 -6.27 8.99
N LEU A 22 -12.90 -6.97 9.09
CA LEU A 22 -14.14 -6.57 8.41
C LEU A 22 -14.71 -5.25 8.96
N VAL A 23 -14.58 -5.02 10.28
CA VAL A 23 -14.96 -3.74 10.89
C VAL A 23 -13.97 -2.63 10.50
N HIS A 24 -12.68 -2.92 10.51
CA HIS A 24 -11.61 -1.98 10.17
C HIS A 24 -11.77 -1.47 8.72
N GLN A 25 -12.07 -2.36 7.78
CA GLN A 25 -12.35 -2.04 6.38
C GLN A 25 -13.41 -0.94 6.23
N ARG A 26 -14.49 -1.02 7.02
CA ARG A 26 -15.55 0.00 7.02
C ARG A 26 -15.13 1.25 7.78
N TYR A 27 -14.42 1.07 8.89
CA TYR A 27 -13.95 2.18 9.72
C TYR A 27 -13.04 3.12 8.95
N VAL A 28 -12.06 2.61 8.19
CA VAL A 28 -11.10 3.44 7.46
C VAL A 28 -11.72 4.28 6.34
N LEU A 29 -12.93 3.94 5.90
CA LEU A 29 -13.72 4.72 4.93
C LEU A 29 -14.59 5.79 5.60
N SER A 30 -14.76 5.74 6.92
CA SER A 30 -15.50 6.78 7.66
C SER A 30 -14.64 8.05 7.82
N PRO A 31 -15.25 9.24 8.00
CA PRO A 31 -14.49 10.48 8.21
C PRO A 31 -13.50 10.40 9.38
N ARG A 32 -13.89 9.74 10.48
CA ARG A 32 -13.03 9.55 11.67
C ARG A 32 -11.87 8.60 11.37
N GLY A 33 -12.12 7.54 10.61
CA GLY A 33 -11.09 6.59 10.21
C GLY A 33 -10.10 7.20 9.23
N LEU A 34 -10.59 7.92 8.22
CA LEU A 34 -9.79 8.68 7.26
C LEU A 34 -8.83 9.65 7.98
N ASP A 35 -9.34 10.47 8.90
CA ASP A 35 -8.48 11.38 9.70
C ASP A 35 -7.46 10.62 10.57
N THR A 36 -7.86 9.48 11.14
CA THR A 36 -6.96 8.64 11.93
C THR A 36 -5.81 8.09 11.09
N VAL A 37 -6.10 7.59 9.89
CA VAL A 37 -5.06 7.12 8.99
C VAL A 37 -4.23 8.28 8.46
N ARG A 38 -4.83 9.46 8.19
CA ARG A 38 -4.10 10.68 7.80
C ARG A 38 -3.04 11.07 8.82
N ARG A 39 -3.41 11.14 10.09
CA ARG A 39 -2.46 11.44 11.18
C ARG A 39 -1.32 10.42 11.26
N ARG A 40 -1.62 9.13 11.05
CA ARG A 40 -0.61 8.06 11.03
C ARG A 40 0.28 8.11 9.79
N PHE A 41 -0.29 8.45 8.64
CA PHE A 41 0.42 8.61 7.38
C PHE A 41 1.44 9.75 7.45
N LEU A 42 1.06 10.88 8.06
CA LEU A 42 1.93 12.04 8.26
C LEU A 42 3.02 11.81 9.32
N TYR A 43 2.77 10.94 10.30
CA TYR A 43 3.71 10.68 11.37
C TYR A 43 5.02 10.08 10.83
N LYS A 44 6.12 10.82 10.98
CA LYS A 44 7.48 10.46 10.49
C LYS A 44 7.56 10.20 8.98
N ALA A 45 6.65 10.76 8.18
CA ALA A 45 6.55 10.49 6.74
C ALA A 45 7.86 10.74 5.96
N GLU A 46 8.64 11.75 6.35
CA GLU A 46 9.90 12.11 5.68
C GLU A 46 11.03 11.09 5.96
N VAL A 47 11.10 10.61 7.20
CA VAL A 47 12.17 9.71 7.66
C VAL A 47 11.81 8.26 7.38
N ASP A 48 10.72 7.79 8.01
CA ASP A 48 10.26 6.41 8.00
C ASP A 48 8.73 6.36 8.00
N PRO A 49 8.09 6.54 6.83
CA PRO A 49 6.65 6.47 6.72
C PRO A 49 6.16 5.09 7.11
N ILE A 50 5.09 5.04 7.90
CA ILE A 50 4.55 3.80 8.49
C ILE A 50 4.18 2.71 7.46
N PHE A 51 3.81 3.12 6.25
CA PHE A 51 3.47 2.21 5.16
C PHE A 51 4.62 2.02 4.15
N GLY A 52 5.81 2.53 4.46
CA GLY A 52 6.99 2.47 3.61
C GLY A 52 6.98 3.47 2.45
N LYS A 53 8.07 3.43 1.68
CA LYS A 53 8.36 4.30 0.55
C LYS A 53 8.23 3.55 -0.77
N CYS A 54 7.86 4.26 -1.84
CA CYS A 54 7.79 3.68 -3.17
C CYS A 54 9.17 3.18 -3.63
N PRO A 55 9.27 1.93 -4.11
CA PRO A 55 10.53 1.40 -4.65
C PRO A 55 10.85 1.94 -6.06
N GLY A 56 9.88 2.57 -6.72
CA GLY A 56 10.07 3.17 -8.04
C GLY A 56 11.02 4.35 -7.97
N LEU A 57 12.12 4.29 -8.73
CA LEU A 57 13.14 5.35 -8.79
C LEU A 57 12.55 6.72 -9.13
N GLY A 58 11.57 6.75 -10.04
CA GLY A 58 10.90 7.98 -10.48
C GLY A 58 9.98 8.63 -9.42
N CYS A 59 9.67 7.91 -8.34
CA CYS A 59 8.78 8.39 -7.29
C CYS A 59 9.52 9.05 -6.12
N ASN A 60 10.85 9.14 -6.16
CA ASN A 60 11.69 9.79 -5.15
C ASN A 60 11.37 9.37 -3.70
N GLY A 61 11.00 8.10 -3.49
CA GLY A 61 10.68 7.58 -2.17
C GLY A 61 9.34 8.06 -1.60
N MET A 62 8.37 8.41 -2.44
CA MET A 62 7.04 8.84 -2.00
C MET A 62 6.39 7.85 -1.02
N PRO A 63 5.79 8.33 0.09
CA PRO A 63 5.08 7.46 1.03
C PRO A 63 3.92 6.71 0.37
N LEU A 64 3.76 5.45 0.75
CA LEU A 64 2.72 4.58 0.20
C LEU A 64 1.44 4.59 1.05
N LEU A 65 0.33 4.21 0.44
CA LEU A 65 -0.94 3.97 1.12
C LEU A 65 -1.21 2.46 1.21
N PRO A 66 -1.87 1.95 2.25
CA PRO A 66 -2.28 0.56 2.29
C PRO A 66 -3.39 0.28 1.27
N TYR A 67 -3.42 -0.93 0.72
CA TYR A 67 -4.35 -1.38 -0.30
C TYR A 67 -4.71 -2.86 -0.13
N GLY A 68 -5.98 -3.20 -0.31
CA GLY A 68 -6.48 -4.58 -0.35
C GLY A 68 -6.95 -4.95 -1.76
N ALA A 69 -6.48 -6.09 -2.29
CA ALA A 69 -6.93 -6.56 -3.60
C ALA A 69 -8.36 -7.14 -3.59
N SER A 70 -8.83 -7.60 -2.43
CA SER A 70 -10.16 -8.17 -2.21
C SER A 70 -10.81 -7.53 -1.00
N ASN A 71 -12.15 -7.46 -1.00
CA ASN A 71 -12.95 -7.06 0.16
C ASN A 71 -13.34 -8.26 1.03
N ASP A 72 -13.21 -9.48 0.52
CA ASP A 72 -13.52 -10.71 1.25
C ASP A 72 -12.27 -11.25 1.94
N TYR A 73 -12.43 -11.69 3.19
CA TYR A 73 -11.35 -12.32 3.96
C TYR A 73 -10.91 -13.62 3.30
N ASN A 74 -9.59 -13.81 3.14
CA ASN A 74 -9.04 -15.00 2.51
C ASN A 74 -8.01 -15.70 3.44
N PRO A 75 -8.39 -16.85 4.04
CA PRO A 75 -7.56 -17.54 5.02
C PRO A 75 -6.31 -18.21 4.43
N SER A 76 -6.13 -18.22 3.10
CA SER A 76 -4.98 -18.87 2.45
C SER A 76 -3.62 -18.32 2.91
N GLY A 77 -3.59 -17.08 3.41
CA GLY A 77 -2.35 -16.40 3.80
C GLY A 77 -1.35 -16.21 2.64
N SER A 78 -1.82 -16.40 1.39
CA SER A 78 -1.03 -16.25 0.18
C SER A 78 -0.56 -14.80 0.01
N GLN A 79 0.44 -14.60 -0.86
CA GLN A 79 0.94 -13.26 -1.15
C GLN A 79 -0.16 -12.35 -1.75
N ASP A 80 -1.12 -12.94 -2.46
CA ASP A 80 -2.20 -12.19 -3.10
C ASP A 80 -3.32 -11.80 -2.17
N SER A 81 -3.56 -12.56 -1.10
CA SER A 81 -4.55 -12.19 -0.08
C SER A 81 -4.05 -11.14 0.90
N ARG A 82 -2.73 -10.94 1.02
CA ARG A 82 -2.15 -9.98 1.96
C ARG A 82 -2.37 -8.54 1.53
N ALA A 83 -2.36 -7.64 2.51
CA ALA A 83 -2.39 -6.21 2.27
C ALA A 83 -1.16 -5.79 1.46
N LYS A 84 -1.41 -5.03 0.39
CA LYS A 84 -0.42 -4.45 -0.51
C LYS A 84 -0.34 -2.95 -0.24
N ARG A 85 0.51 -2.24 -0.97
CA ARG A 85 0.77 -0.81 -0.81
C ARG A 85 0.64 -0.09 -2.14
N TYR A 86 -0.15 0.96 -2.20
CA TYR A 86 -0.43 1.76 -3.39
C TYR A 86 0.41 3.04 -3.41
N CYS A 87 0.97 3.35 -4.57
CA CYS A 87 1.70 4.59 -4.82
C CYS A 87 0.85 5.56 -5.64
N ALA A 88 0.52 6.72 -5.09
CA ALA A 88 -0.21 7.80 -5.79
C ALA A 88 0.59 8.53 -6.90
N SER A 89 1.89 8.23 -7.10
CA SER A 89 2.75 8.91 -8.08
C SER A 89 2.92 8.08 -9.36
N CYS A 90 3.20 6.77 -9.23
CA CYS A 90 3.26 5.87 -10.37
C CYS A 90 1.99 5.03 -10.56
N GLU A 91 1.01 5.17 -9.65
CA GLU A 91 -0.27 4.47 -9.66
C GLU A 91 -0.15 2.93 -9.63
N GLN A 92 0.99 2.43 -9.14
CA GLN A 92 1.26 1.00 -9.01
C GLN A 92 1.01 0.49 -7.60
N VAL A 93 0.67 -0.80 -7.51
CA VAL A 93 0.52 -1.55 -6.26
C VAL A 93 1.75 -2.42 -6.05
N PHE A 94 2.34 -2.33 -4.87
CA PHE A 94 3.53 -3.06 -4.46
C PHE A 94 3.21 -4.02 -3.33
N TYR A 95 3.79 -5.22 -3.41
CA TYR A 95 3.88 -6.11 -2.26
C TYR A 95 5.06 -5.69 -1.38
N HIS A 96 4.92 -5.89 -0.07
CA HIS A 96 6.02 -5.75 0.87
C HIS A 96 6.08 -6.96 1.80
N TRP A 97 7.29 -7.46 2.05
CA TRP A 97 7.55 -8.75 2.71
C TRP A 97 7.10 -8.80 4.17
N ASP A 98 7.01 -7.65 4.84
CA ASP A 98 6.55 -7.53 6.24
C ASP A 98 5.02 -7.61 6.40
N SER A 99 4.27 -7.67 5.30
CA SER A 99 2.81 -7.66 5.34
C SER A 99 2.29 -8.98 5.91
N LYS A 100 1.71 -8.91 7.11
CA LYS A 100 1.13 -10.05 7.85
C LYS A 100 -0.39 -9.99 7.96
N VAL A 101 -1.00 -8.94 7.42
CA VAL A 101 -2.43 -8.63 7.53
C VAL A 101 -3.10 -8.96 6.19
N ASP A 102 -4.31 -9.50 6.25
CA ASP A 102 -5.12 -9.75 5.06
C ASP A 102 -5.55 -8.40 4.44
N GLY A 103 -5.53 -8.30 3.12
CA GLY A 103 -5.89 -7.11 2.37
C GLY A 103 -7.33 -6.67 2.59
N CYS A 104 -8.25 -7.57 2.94
CA CYS A 104 -9.64 -7.22 3.23
C CYS A 104 -9.75 -6.15 4.33
N ALA A 105 -8.81 -6.10 5.28
CA ALA A 105 -8.80 -5.09 6.34
C ALA A 105 -8.74 -3.65 5.80
N TRP A 106 -8.19 -3.45 4.60
CA TRP A 106 -8.13 -2.15 3.93
C TRP A 106 -9.13 -2.06 2.78
N GLY A 107 -9.41 -3.18 2.11
CA GLY A 107 -10.24 -3.24 0.93
C GLY A 107 -9.64 -2.51 -0.28
N ASN A 108 -10.38 -2.56 -1.38
CA ASN A 108 -9.93 -2.01 -2.67
C ASN A 108 -10.21 -0.51 -2.84
N SER A 109 -11.00 0.09 -1.95
CA SER A 109 -11.50 1.46 -2.13
C SER A 109 -10.77 2.50 -1.28
N PHE A 110 -10.18 2.07 -0.15
CA PHE A 110 -9.63 3.00 0.85
C PHE A 110 -8.61 3.98 0.27
N CYS A 111 -7.60 3.49 -0.45
CA CYS A 111 -6.54 4.38 -0.95
C CYS A 111 -7.09 5.43 -1.93
N HIS A 112 -8.06 5.05 -2.78
CA HIS A 112 -8.67 5.95 -3.75
C HIS A 112 -9.51 7.01 -3.05
N LEU A 113 -10.32 6.64 -2.06
CA LEU A 113 -11.08 7.60 -1.26
C LEU A 113 -10.18 8.54 -0.48
N PHE A 114 -9.13 8.02 0.13
CA PHE A 114 -8.15 8.82 0.87
C PHE A 114 -7.47 9.86 -0.03
N LEU A 115 -7.15 9.50 -1.27
CA LEU A 115 -6.60 10.44 -2.25
C LEU A 115 -7.65 11.46 -2.67
N MET A 116 -8.88 11.06 -2.99
CA MET A 116 -9.94 12.04 -3.33
C MET A 116 -10.13 13.12 -2.25
N GLU A 117 -9.99 12.76 -0.98
CA GLU A 117 -10.15 13.69 0.15
C GLU A 117 -8.90 14.55 0.41
N PHE A 118 -7.70 13.95 0.37
CA PHE A 118 -6.49 14.60 0.89
C PHE A 118 -5.37 14.82 -0.13
N TYR A 119 -5.60 14.58 -1.43
CA TYR A 119 -4.53 14.64 -2.44
C TYR A 119 -3.80 15.98 -2.45
N ASP A 120 -4.56 17.08 -2.50
CA ASP A 120 -3.98 18.42 -2.61
C ASP A 120 -3.23 18.85 -1.34
N GLU A 121 -3.74 18.45 -0.18
CA GLU A 121 -3.11 18.73 1.12
C GLU A 121 -1.78 17.97 1.27
N LEU A 122 -1.75 16.68 0.90
CA LEU A 122 -0.66 15.77 1.28
C LEU A 122 0.35 15.50 0.16
N PHE A 123 -0.05 15.63 -1.12
CA PHE A 123 0.74 15.20 -2.27
C PHE A 123 1.07 16.32 -3.25
N SER A 124 0.66 17.56 -3.00
CA SER A 124 0.91 18.71 -3.88
C SER A 124 2.40 18.95 -4.16
N SER A 125 3.27 18.79 -3.16
CA SER A 125 4.72 18.92 -3.31
C SER A 125 5.34 17.85 -4.23
N TRP A 126 4.71 16.67 -4.32
CA TRP A 126 5.20 15.56 -5.15
C TRP A 126 4.83 15.70 -6.63
N ARG A 127 3.77 16.47 -6.97
CA ARG A 127 3.43 16.77 -8.38
C ARG A 127 4.61 17.39 -9.14
N SER A 128 5.34 18.29 -8.47
CA SER A 128 6.47 19.02 -9.08
C SER A 128 7.73 18.16 -9.21
N ALA A 129 7.87 17.12 -8.38
CA ALA A 129 9.04 16.25 -8.34
C ALA A 129 8.96 15.04 -9.29
N ALA A 130 7.78 14.74 -9.86
CA ALA A 130 7.56 13.60 -10.74
C ALA A 130 8.22 13.72 -12.13
N HIS A 131 8.92 14.83 -12.42
CA HIS A 131 9.72 14.99 -13.63
C HIS A 131 11.11 14.35 -13.45
N VAL A 132 11.15 13.05 -13.14
CA VAL A 132 12.40 12.29 -13.25
C VAL A 132 12.60 11.96 -14.74
N PRO A 133 13.70 12.39 -15.38
CA PRO A 133 13.94 12.03 -16.76
C PRO A 133 14.00 10.50 -16.86
N PRO A 134 13.36 9.89 -17.87
CA PRO A 134 13.37 8.44 -18.03
C PRO A 134 14.81 7.96 -18.02
N THR A 135 15.13 7.02 -17.13
CA THR A 135 16.45 6.37 -17.13
C THR A 135 16.65 5.77 -18.52
N VAL A 136 17.59 6.33 -19.28
CA VAL A 136 17.87 5.86 -20.63
C VAL A 136 18.42 4.45 -20.49
N LYS A 137 17.63 3.47 -20.91
CA LYS A 137 18.07 2.07 -20.97
C LYS A 137 19.26 2.02 -21.92
N SER A 138 20.45 1.80 -21.37
CA SER A 138 21.70 1.86 -22.14
C SER A 138 22.63 0.72 -21.75
N ILE A 139 23.44 0.29 -22.70
CA ILE A 139 24.52 -0.68 -22.49
C ILE A 139 25.82 0.02 -22.93
N PHE A 140 26.80 0.10 -22.04
CA PHE A 140 28.04 0.87 -22.24
C PHE A 140 27.81 2.35 -22.64
N GLY A 141 26.71 2.96 -22.17
CA GLY A 141 26.35 4.34 -22.51
C GLY A 141 25.65 4.52 -23.86
N PHE A 142 25.48 3.46 -24.64
CA PHE A 142 24.69 3.50 -25.87
C PHE A 142 23.22 3.22 -25.58
N PRO A 143 22.29 4.11 -26.00
CA PRO A 143 20.87 3.88 -25.80
C PRO A 143 20.41 2.65 -26.58
N LEU A 144 19.58 1.83 -25.95
CA LEU A 144 18.98 0.68 -26.60
C LEU A 144 17.96 1.13 -27.65
N HIS A 145 18.08 0.57 -28.85
CA HIS A 145 17.09 0.77 -29.91
C HIS A 145 15.74 0.15 -29.51
N SER A 146 14.63 0.74 -29.95
CA SER A 146 13.27 0.28 -29.61
C SER A 146 13.03 -1.19 -29.98
N SER A 147 13.59 -1.66 -31.10
CA SER A 147 13.49 -3.07 -31.52
C SER A 147 14.21 -4.06 -30.60
N ALA A 148 15.18 -3.62 -29.80
CA ALA A 148 15.86 -4.45 -28.81
C ALA A 148 15.07 -4.58 -27.49
N THR A 149 14.02 -3.76 -27.32
CA THR A 149 13.12 -3.87 -26.17
C THR A 149 12.17 -5.04 -26.41
N VAL A 150 12.53 -6.23 -25.91
CA VAL A 150 11.61 -7.37 -25.90
C VAL A 150 10.48 -7.08 -24.92
N ALA A 151 9.37 -6.57 -25.41
CA ALA A 151 8.15 -6.46 -24.62
C ALA A 151 7.62 -7.89 -24.33
N SER A 152 7.57 -8.24 -23.04
CA SER A 152 6.75 -9.32 -22.44
C SER A 152 6.81 -10.72 -23.08
N LYS A 153 7.86 -11.50 -22.80
CA LYS A 153 7.80 -12.98 -22.86
C LYS A 153 8.11 -13.70 -21.55
N PHE A 154 8.32 -12.96 -20.46
CA PHE A 154 8.45 -13.52 -19.12
C PHE A 154 7.20 -13.19 -18.30
N GLN A 155 6.14 -13.98 -18.51
CA GLN A 155 5.21 -14.28 -17.43
C GLN A 155 5.81 -15.50 -16.72
N LEU A 156 6.42 -15.27 -15.55
CA LEU A 156 6.71 -16.31 -14.57
C LEU A 156 5.50 -16.46 -13.66
#